data_AF-A0A1B8CBU9-F1
#
_entry.id   AF-A0A1B8CBU9-F1
#
_cell.length_a   1.000
_cell.length_b   1.000
_cell.length_c   1.000
_cell.angle_alpha   90.00
_cell.angle_beta   90.00
_cell.angle_gamma   90.00
#
_symmetry.space_group_name_H-M   'P 1'
#
loop_
_entity.id
_entity.type
_entity.pdbx_description
1 polymer ?
#
loop_
_entity_poly.entity_id
_entity_poly.type
_entity_poly.pdbx_seq_one_letter_code
_entity_poly.pdbx_strand_id
1 'polypeptide(L)'
;MVGGEPHLNFSAPSWLHAPATPANWSNGTNQPAKSTRDPHFPSERTTVEIRLLELFAKASRPSTTTSTKHLDIPSVKMARETPRSGIAVGPNKGHKTERRAVRAKPSKTKGHLSKRTAFVREIVKEVSGLAPYERRVIELLRNSKDKRARKLAKKRLGTFGRAKAKVDELQGVIAESRRTAH
;
A
#
# COMPACT_ATOMS: atom_id res chain seq x y z
N MET A 1 -19.97 65.00 -40.07
CA MET A 1 -18.59 65.08 -39.55
C MET A 1 -18.38 63.94 -38.59
N VAL A 2 -17.45 63.06 -38.94
CA VAL A 2 -17.19 61.76 -38.31
C VAL A 2 -16.43 62.00 -37.00
N GLY A 3 -16.99 61.54 -35.88
CA GLY A 3 -16.31 61.56 -34.58
C GLY A 3 -15.25 60.47 -34.54
N GLY A 4 -13.98 60.87 -34.55
CA GLY A 4 -12.82 60.00 -34.57
C GLY A 4 -12.50 59.38 -33.21
N GLU A 5 -12.15 58.10 -33.24
CA GLU A 5 -11.56 57.34 -32.14
C GLU A 5 -10.12 57.82 -31.85
N PRO A 6 -9.74 58.14 -30.60
CA PRO A 6 -8.34 58.23 -30.24
C PRO A 6 -7.76 56.83 -30.02
N HIS A 7 -6.99 56.41 -31.01
CA HIS A 7 -6.05 55.31 -31.02
C HIS A 7 -5.04 55.44 -29.87
N LEU A 8 -5.12 54.56 -28.88
CA LEU A 8 -4.04 54.37 -27.91
C LEU A 8 -3.04 53.35 -28.46
N ASN A 9 -1.99 53.88 -29.08
CA ASN A 9 -0.78 53.18 -29.45
C ASN A 9 -0.02 52.72 -28.19
N PHE A 10 -0.24 51.48 -27.75
CA PHE A 10 0.65 50.84 -26.77
C PHE A 10 1.75 50.09 -27.51
N SER A 11 2.91 50.76 -27.58
CA SER A 11 4.20 50.17 -27.98
C SER A 11 4.53 48.99 -27.07
N ALA A 12 4.58 47.79 -27.63
CA ALA A 12 5.08 46.60 -26.95
C ALA A 12 6.62 46.61 -27.00
N PRO A 13 7.33 46.54 -25.87
CA PRO A 13 8.79 46.47 -25.87
C PRO A 13 9.26 45.08 -26.30
N SER A 14 9.96 45.05 -27.44
CA SER A 14 10.73 43.93 -27.96
C SER A 14 11.88 43.56 -27.01
N TRP A 15 11.69 42.51 -26.20
CA TRP A 15 12.78 41.85 -25.49
C TRP A 15 12.98 40.44 -26.05
N LEU A 16 14.09 40.33 -26.78
CA LEU A 16 14.96 39.17 -27.01
C LEU A 16 14.31 37.79 -27.22
N HIS A 17 14.44 37.34 -28.47
CA HIS A 17 14.59 35.94 -28.81
C HIS A 17 15.75 35.34 -28.01
N ALA A 18 15.45 34.42 -27.09
CA ALA A 18 16.43 33.51 -26.49
C ALA A 18 16.40 32.17 -27.24
N PRO A 19 17.47 31.76 -27.96
CA PRO A 19 17.57 30.40 -28.45
C PRO A 19 17.94 29.45 -27.31
N ALA A 20 17.18 28.36 -27.20
CA ALA A 20 17.48 27.25 -26.30
C ALA A 20 18.78 26.55 -26.74
N THR A 21 19.79 26.54 -25.88
CA THR A 21 20.97 25.68 -26.00
C THR A 21 20.63 24.26 -25.53
N PRO A 22 20.89 23.20 -26.32
CA PRO A 22 20.82 21.83 -25.81
C PRO A 22 22.05 21.51 -24.97
N ALA A 23 21.83 21.04 -23.74
CA ALA A 23 22.87 20.48 -22.89
C ALA A 23 23.37 19.16 -23.51
N ASN A 24 24.55 19.23 -24.14
CA ASN A 24 25.33 18.09 -24.61
C ASN A 24 26.16 17.53 -23.44
N TRP A 25 25.81 16.35 -22.94
CA TRP A 25 26.68 15.58 -22.04
C TRP A 25 27.53 14.64 -22.88
N SER A 26 28.63 15.17 -23.40
CA SER A 26 29.70 14.41 -24.06
C SER A 26 30.76 13.99 -23.05
N ASN A 27 30.86 12.68 -22.83
CA ASN A 27 32.02 11.87 -22.42
C ASN A 27 33.17 12.58 -21.70
N GLY A 28 33.12 12.51 -20.36
CA GLY A 28 34.32 12.57 -19.52
C GLY A 28 35.04 11.23 -19.53
N THR A 29 36.26 11.23 -20.03
CA THR A 29 37.26 10.17 -19.84
C THR A 29 37.49 9.92 -18.35
N ASN A 30 37.17 8.73 -17.87
CA ASN A 30 37.78 8.19 -16.66
C ASN A 30 38.05 6.70 -16.86
N GLN A 31 39.31 6.40 -17.18
CA GLN A 31 39.86 5.05 -17.09
C GLN A 31 39.97 4.67 -15.62
N PRO A 32 39.53 3.46 -15.24
CA PRO A 32 40.45 2.68 -14.44
C PRO A 32 40.62 1.24 -14.95
N ALA A 33 41.90 0.89 -15.07
CA ALA A 33 42.53 -0.41 -14.88
C ALA A 33 41.87 -1.67 -15.48
N LYS A 34 42.57 -2.22 -16.48
CA LYS A 34 42.49 -3.62 -16.91
C LYS A 34 42.84 -4.53 -15.73
N SER A 35 41.89 -5.38 -15.32
CA SER A 35 42.17 -6.62 -14.60
C SER A 35 41.80 -7.78 -15.53
N THR A 36 42.75 -8.69 -15.65
CA THR A 36 42.84 -9.82 -16.57
C THR A 36 41.75 -10.88 -16.36
N ARG A 37 41.57 -11.66 -17.44
CA ARG A 37 40.74 -12.87 -17.62
C ARG A 37 40.94 -13.86 -16.46
N ASP A 38 39.95 -14.65 -16.04
CA ASP A 38 39.64 -15.93 -16.70
C ASP A 38 38.24 -16.50 -16.36
N PRO A 39 37.66 -17.35 -17.23
CA PRO A 39 36.44 -18.11 -16.98
C PRO A 39 36.72 -19.61 -16.77
N HIS A 40 36.34 -20.20 -15.64
CA HIS A 40 35.95 -21.62 -15.59
C HIS A 40 35.25 -21.99 -14.28
N PHE A 41 34.10 -22.65 -14.40
CA PHE A 41 33.37 -23.31 -13.33
C PHE A 41 33.67 -24.81 -13.43
N PRO A 42 34.02 -25.50 -12.33
CA PRO A 42 33.55 -26.86 -12.20
C PRO A 42 32.89 -27.12 -10.85
N SER A 43 31.73 -27.77 -10.94
CA SER A 43 31.09 -28.56 -9.91
C SER A 43 32.03 -29.64 -9.37
N GLU A 44 32.11 -29.79 -8.05
CA GLU A 44 32.18 -31.07 -7.33
C GLU A 44 32.30 -30.80 -5.81
N ARG A 45 31.23 -31.07 -5.05
CA ARG A 45 31.26 -31.03 -3.58
C ARG A 45 31.90 -32.33 -3.10
N THR A 46 33.09 -32.22 -2.51
CA THR A 46 33.81 -33.35 -1.91
C THR A 46 33.16 -33.76 -0.57
N THR A 47 33.13 -35.07 -0.34
CA THR A 47 32.42 -35.84 0.70
C THR A 47 32.75 -35.49 2.17
N VAL A 48 33.47 -34.40 2.43
CA VAL A 48 33.94 -34.03 3.78
C VAL A 48 33.01 -33.01 4.46
N GLU A 49 32.27 -32.21 3.70
CA GLU A 49 31.33 -31.22 4.28
C GLU A 49 30.01 -31.83 4.81
N ILE A 50 29.65 -33.04 4.39
CA ILE A 50 28.45 -33.72 4.88
C ILE A 50 28.67 -34.25 6.32
N ARG A 51 29.89 -34.70 6.66
CA ARG A 51 30.19 -35.24 8.01
C ARG A 51 30.40 -34.16 9.08
N LEU A 52 30.80 -32.95 8.70
CA LEU A 52 30.97 -31.86 9.68
C LEU A 52 29.62 -31.26 10.14
N LEU A 53 28.56 -31.42 9.34
CA LEU A 53 27.19 -31.03 9.70
C LEU A 53 26.44 -32.10 10.52
N GLU A 54 26.86 -33.37 10.47
CA GLU A 54 26.26 -34.45 11.29
C GLU A 54 26.78 -34.48 12.75
N LEU A 55 27.98 -33.95 13.02
CA LEU A 55 28.56 -33.92 14.36
C LEU A 55 28.06 -32.76 15.23
N PHE A 56 27.51 -31.69 14.64
CA PHE A 56 26.95 -30.56 15.39
C PHE A 56 25.50 -30.79 15.85
N ALA A 57 24.80 -31.77 15.27
CA ALA A 57 23.40 -32.06 15.58
C ALA A 57 23.18 -32.93 16.84
N LYS A 58 24.25 -33.49 17.44
CA LYS A 58 24.16 -34.43 18.58
C LYS A 58 24.26 -33.79 19.97
N ALA A 59 24.28 -32.45 20.07
CA ALA A 59 24.41 -31.72 21.35
C ALA A 59 23.20 -30.81 21.69
N SER A 60 22.01 -31.13 21.18
CA SER A 60 20.77 -30.44 21.58
C SER A 60 20.09 -31.17 22.73
N ARG A 61 20.02 -30.51 23.90
CA ARG A 61 19.36 -30.98 25.12
C ARG A 61 17.83 -31.03 24.90
N PRO A 62 17.11 -32.07 25.33
CA PRO A 62 15.65 -32.05 25.31
C PRO A 62 15.11 -31.18 26.45
N SER A 63 14.43 -30.07 26.12
CA SER A 63 13.58 -29.37 27.08
C SER A 63 12.25 -30.13 27.22
N THR A 64 11.97 -30.56 28.45
CA THR A 64 10.70 -31.16 28.87
C THR A 64 9.54 -30.23 28.57
N THR A 65 8.61 -30.65 27.72
CA THR A 65 7.35 -29.93 27.48
C THR A 65 6.29 -30.46 28.43
N THR A 66 6.07 -29.76 29.54
CA THR A 66 4.92 -30.00 30.42
C THR A 66 3.66 -29.53 29.70
N SER A 67 2.80 -30.49 29.38
CA SER A 67 1.45 -30.27 28.87
C SER A 67 0.59 -29.55 29.92
N THR A 68 0.36 -28.26 29.73
CA THR A 68 -0.80 -27.56 30.30
C THR A 68 -1.78 -27.24 29.20
N LYS A 69 -2.98 -27.83 29.30
CA LYS A 69 -4.14 -27.52 28.46
C LYS A 69 -4.41 -26.02 28.50
N HIS A 70 -3.98 -25.30 27.47
CA HIS A 70 -4.33 -23.91 27.29
C HIS A 70 -5.77 -23.89 26.77
N LEU A 71 -6.72 -23.59 27.65
CA LEU A 71 -8.09 -23.31 27.24
C LEU A 71 -8.04 -22.09 26.32
N ASP A 72 -8.54 -22.23 25.09
CA ASP A 72 -8.64 -21.18 24.09
C ASP A 72 -9.67 -20.12 24.52
N ILE A 73 -9.24 -19.28 25.46
CA ILE A 73 -9.90 -18.02 25.76
C ILE A 73 -9.52 -17.08 24.60
N PRO A 74 -10.48 -16.44 23.91
CA PRO A 74 -10.16 -15.50 22.84
C PRO A 74 -9.33 -14.37 23.44
N SER A 75 -8.02 -14.41 23.14
CA SER A 75 -7.04 -13.39 23.47
C SER A 75 -7.45 -12.10 22.78
N VAL A 76 -8.28 -11.31 23.47
CA VAL A 76 -8.40 -9.88 23.21
C VAL A 76 -6.98 -9.37 23.40
N LYS A 77 -6.29 -9.12 22.28
CA LYS A 77 -4.96 -8.51 22.23
C LYS A 77 -5.03 -7.19 23.00
N MET A 78 -4.81 -7.26 24.30
CA MET A 78 -4.51 -6.12 25.12
C MET A 78 -3.20 -5.61 24.54
N ALA A 79 -3.26 -4.50 23.80
CA ALA A 79 -2.06 -3.72 23.55
C ALA A 79 -1.39 -3.59 24.92
N ARG A 80 -0.17 -4.11 25.05
CA ARG A 80 0.64 -3.91 26.26
C ARG A 80 0.93 -2.41 26.31
N GLU A 81 -0.03 -1.67 26.87
CA GLU A 81 0.16 -0.26 27.13
C GLU A 81 1.25 -0.18 28.17
N THR A 82 2.34 0.48 27.81
CA THR A 82 3.41 0.79 28.74
C THR A 82 2.81 1.47 29.98
N PRO A 83 3.11 0.98 31.19
CA PRO A 83 2.52 1.52 32.41
C PRO A 83 2.81 3.01 32.49
N ARG A 84 1.80 3.80 32.88
CA ARG A 84 1.97 5.24 33.04
C ARG A 84 3.09 5.49 34.06
N SER A 85 4.01 6.39 33.73
CA SER A 85 5.23 6.61 34.51
C SER A 85 5.03 7.54 35.72
N GLY A 86 3.88 8.21 35.82
CA GLY A 86 3.63 9.22 36.85
C GLY A 86 4.27 10.59 36.55
N ILE A 87 4.86 10.75 35.35
CA ILE A 87 5.51 11.99 34.93
C ILE A 87 4.46 12.94 34.33
N ALA A 88 4.64 14.25 34.51
CA ALA A 88 3.71 15.28 34.03
C ALA A 88 3.76 15.49 32.50
N VAL A 89 4.93 15.38 31.89
CA VAL A 89 5.16 15.60 30.45
C VAL A 89 6.00 14.44 29.88
N GLY A 90 5.82 14.13 28.60
CA GLY A 90 6.51 13.04 27.91
C GLY A 90 5.62 11.85 27.56
N PRO A 91 6.18 10.81 26.93
CA PRO A 91 5.47 9.56 26.66
C PRO A 91 5.08 8.86 27.97
N ASN A 92 3.97 8.12 27.96
CA ASN A 92 3.42 7.43 29.15
C ASN A 92 3.13 8.33 30.36
N LYS A 93 2.98 9.64 30.14
CA LYS A 93 2.61 10.59 31.18
C LYS A 93 1.25 10.28 31.83
N GLY A 94 1.04 10.91 32.96
CA GLY A 94 -0.20 10.83 33.73
C GLY A 94 -0.10 9.90 34.93
N HIS A 95 -1.16 9.90 35.74
CA HIS A 95 -1.20 9.17 36.99
C HIS A 95 -1.12 7.65 36.76
N LYS A 96 -0.38 6.96 37.64
CA LYS A 96 -0.23 5.50 37.62
C LYS A 96 -1.58 4.87 37.95
N THR A 97 -2.28 4.40 36.93
CA THR A 97 -3.61 3.77 37.07
C THR A 97 -3.64 2.45 36.33
N GLU A 98 -4.19 1.42 36.93
CA GLU A 98 -4.50 0.16 36.25
C GLU A 98 -5.77 0.33 35.40
N ARG A 99 -5.66 0.10 34.09
CA ARG A 99 -6.81 0.20 33.20
C ARG A 99 -7.65 -1.06 33.27
N ARG A 100 -8.90 -0.91 33.69
CA ARG A 100 -9.90 -1.99 33.66
C ARG A 100 -10.27 -2.36 32.20
N ALA A 101 -10.32 -3.65 31.90
CA ALA A 101 -10.91 -4.15 30.66
C ALA A 101 -12.43 -3.92 30.68
N VAL A 102 -12.92 -2.98 29.86
CA VAL A 102 -14.36 -2.69 29.73
C VAL A 102 -14.91 -3.45 28.52
N ARG A 103 -16.08 -4.10 28.68
CA ARG A 103 -16.80 -4.74 27.58
C ARG A 103 -17.08 -3.71 26.47
N ALA A 104 -16.89 -4.09 25.21
CA ALA A 104 -17.24 -3.25 24.09
C ALA A 104 -18.75 -2.91 24.12
N LYS A 105 -19.07 -1.62 24.10
CA LYS A 105 -20.46 -1.13 24.09
C LYS A 105 -21.13 -1.52 22.77
N PRO A 106 -22.41 -1.97 22.77
CA PRO A 106 -23.14 -2.32 21.54
C PRO A 106 -23.18 -1.19 20.50
N SER A 107 -23.15 0.07 20.92
CA SER A 107 -23.08 1.23 20.01
C SER A 107 -21.83 1.23 19.11
N LYS A 108 -20.72 0.63 19.57
CA LYS A 108 -19.48 0.49 18.78
C LYS A 108 -19.61 -0.54 17.65
N THR A 109 -20.63 -1.39 17.68
CA THR A 109 -20.89 -2.42 16.66
C THR A 109 -21.69 -1.90 15.46
N LYS A 110 -22.22 -0.67 15.53
CA LYS A 110 -22.98 -0.06 14.43
C LYS A 110 -22.11 0.03 13.17
N GLY A 111 -22.58 -0.56 12.07
CA GLY A 111 -21.88 -0.59 10.78
C GLY A 111 -21.15 -1.90 10.48
N HIS A 112 -21.08 -2.85 11.41
CA HIS A 112 -20.59 -4.19 11.09
C HIS A 112 -21.50 -4.89 10.09
N LEU A 113 -20.86 -5.59 9.15
CA LEU A 113 -21.53 -6.35 8.11
C LEU A 113 -22.02 -7.68 8.69
N SER A 114 -23.34 -7.88 8.71
CA SER A 114 -23.97 -9.14 9.11
C SER A 114 -24.14 -10.08 7.91
N LYS A 115 -24.23 -11.39 8.15
CA LYS A 115 -24.43 -12.41 7.09
C LYS A 115 -25.64 -12.11 6.20
N ARG A 116 -26.80 -11.79 6.82
CA ARG A 116 -28.02 -11.43 6.09
C ARG A 116 -27.83 -10.17 5.24
N THR A 117 -27.22 -9.12 5.80
CA THR A 117 -26.99 -7.89 5.04
C THR A 117 -25.96 -8.05 3.92
N ALA A 118 -25.01 -8.97 4.06
CA ALA A 118 -24.05 -9.28 3.01
C ALA A 118 -24.75 -9.94 1.82
N PHE A 119 -25.51 -11.00 2.08
CA PHE A 119 -26.29 -11.74 1.09
C PHE A 119 -27.26 -10.84 0.31
N VAL A 120 -28.03 -10.00 1.02
CA VAL A 120 -28.94 -9.05 0.37
C VAL A 120 -28.20 -8.04 -0.50
N ARG A 121 -27.02 -7.55 -0.07
CA ARG A 121 -26.21 -6.60 -0.86
C ARG A 121 -25.60 -7.23 -2.10
N GLU A 122 -25.26 -8.51 -2.05
CA GLU A 122 -24.74 -9.27 -3.19
C GLU A 122 -25.81 -9.41 -4.28
N ILE A 123 -26.99 -9.91 -3.92
CA ILE A 123 -28.14 -10.03 -4.85
C ILE A 123 -28.48 -8.69 -5.50
N VAL A 124 -28.56 -7.61 -4.73
CA VAL A 124 -28.92 -6.29 -5.28
C VAL A 124 -27.88 -5.84 -6.31
N LYS A 125 -26.58 -6.06 -6.07
CA LYS A 125 -25.53 -5.67 -7.03
C LYS A 125 -25.61 -6.46 -8.32
N GLU A 126 -25.94 -7.75 -8.25
CA GLU A 126 -26.15 -8.59 -9.43
C GLU A 126 -27.31 -8.07 -10.28
N VAL A 127 -28.45 -7.76 -9.63
CA VAL A 127 -29.67 -7.30 -10.32
C VAL A 127 -29.52 -5.88 -10.87
N SER A 128 -28.95 -4.95 -10.10
CA SER A 128 -28.85 -3.54 -10.51
C SER A 128 -27.69 -3.28 -11.49
N GLY A 129 -26.71 -4.16 -11.53
CA GLY A 129 -25.48 -3.98 -12.29
C GLY A 129 -24.61 -2.81 -11.78
N LEU A 130 -23.60 -2.46 -12.58
CA LEU A 130 -22.61 -1.42 -12.26
C LEU A 130 -23.02 -0.04 -12.77
N ALA A 131 -22.74 0.98 -11.97
CA ALA A 131 -22.95 2.38 -12.36
C ALA A 131 -21.99 2.81 -13.49
N PRO A 132 -22.33 3.84 -14.31
CA PRO A 132 -21.49 4.26 -15.44
C PRO A 132 -20.07 4.68 -15.05
N TYR A 133 -19.88 5.30 -13.87
CA TYR A 133 -18.55 5.66 -13.39
C TYR A 133 -17.73 4.43 -12.94
N GLU A 134 -18.39 3.38 -12.45
CA GLU A 134 -17.74 2.14 -12.00
C GLU A 134 -17.21 1.35 -13.19
N ARG A 135 -17.99 1.26 -14.26
CA ARG A 135 -17.56 0.70 -15.56
C ARG A 135 -16.31 1.41 -16.08
N ARG A 136 -16.30 2.75 -16.06
CA ARG A 136 -15.12 3.54 -16.46
C ARG A 136 -13.90 3.31 -15.56
N VAL A 137 -14.10 3.08 -14.27
CA VAL A 137 -13.00 2.74 -13.36
C VAL A 137 -12.44 1.36 -13.70
N ILE A 138 -13.29 0.36 -13.96
CA ILE A 138 -12.86 -0.98 -14.38
C ILE A 138 -12.04 -0.93 -15.67
N GLU A 139 -12.47 -0.15 -16.67
CA GLU A 139 -11.70 0.07 -17.90
C GLU A 139 -10.30 0.63 -17.63
N LEU A 140 -10.18 1.59 -16.71
CA LEU A 140 -8.88 2.16 -16.34
C LEU A 140 -8.00 1.15 -15.58
N LEU A 141 -8.59 0.33 -14.73
CA LEU A 141 -7.89 -0.72 -13.97
C LEU A 141 -7.43 -1.87 -14.88
N ARG A 142 -8.21 -2.26 -15.87
CA ARG A 142 -7.79 -3.25 -16.90
C ARG A 142 -6.58 -2.78 -17.70
N ASN A 143 -6.45 -1.47 -17.90
CA ASN A 143 -5.32 -0.82 -18.57
C ASN A 143 -4.17 -0.45 -17.62
N SER A 144 -4.17 -0.94 -16.37
CA SER A 144 -3.15 -0.66 -15.35
C SER A 144 -2.97 0.83 -15.00
N LYS A 145 -4.03 1.66 -15.16
CA LYS A 145 -4.01 3.11 -14.90
C LYS A 145 -4.55 3.47 -13.51
N ASP A 146 -4.01 2.87 -12.45
CA ASP A 146 -4.54 2.97 -11.08
C ASP A 146 -4.62 4.40 -10.53
N LYS A 147 -3.60 5.23 -10.80
CA LYS A 147 -3.58 6.63 -10.36
C LYS A 147 -4.72 7.42 -11.00
N ARG A 148 -5.04 7.13 -12.28
CA ARG A 148 -6.13 7.79 -13.02
C ARG A 148 -7.49 7.28 -12.55
N ALA A 149 -7.62 5.99 -12.29
CA ALA A 149 -8.81 5.37 -11.68
C ALA A 149 -9.13 6.01 -10.31
N ARG A 150 -8.14 6.11 -9.41
CA ARG A 150 -8.31 6.75 -8.10
C ARG A 150 -8.66 8.24 -8.20
N LYS A 151 -8.09 8.98 -9.16
CA LYS A 151 -8.47 10.38 -9.42
C LYS A 151 -9.92 10.52 -9.89
N LEU A 152 -10.36 9.65 -10.80
CA LEU A 152 -11.73 9.65 -11.30
C LEU A 152 -12.73 9.29 -10.18
N ALA A 153 -12.44 8.24 -9.41
CA ALA A 153 -13.26 7.84 -8.27
C ALA A 153 -13.32 8.93 -7.19
N LYS A 154 -12.21 9.62 -6.89
CA LYS A 154 -12.21 10.76 -5.95
C LYS A 154 -13.07 11.92 -6.47
N LYS A 155 -13.04 12.23 -7.77
CA LYS A 155 -13.89 13.27 -8.36
C LYS A 155 -15.40 12.93 -8.25
N ARG A 156 -15.76 11.65 -8.21
CA ARG A 156 -17.16 11.18 -8.07
C ARG A 156 -17.61 11.01 -6.62
N LEU A 157 -16.75 10.50 -5.74
CA LEU A 157 -17.09 10.15 -4.35
C LEU A 157 -16.64 11.21 -3.31
N GLY A 158 -15.85 12.20 -3.74
CA GLY A 158 -15.35 13.32 -2.93
C GLY A 158 -14.02 13.05 -2.24
N THR A 159 -13.98 12.05 -1.34
CA THR A 159 -12.79 11.79 -0.51
C THR A 159 -11.89 10.68 -1.05
N PHE A 160 -10.60 10.75 -0.75
CA PHE A 160 -9.64 9.74 -1.21
C PHE A 160 -9.86 8.37 -0.54
N GLY A 161 -10.24 8.33 0.74
CA GLY A 161 -10.53 7.08 1.44
C GLY A 161 -11.68 6.31 0.80
N ARG A 162 -12.78 6.99 0.44
CA ARG A 162 -13.90 6.38 -0.29
C ARG A 162 -13.49 5.92 -1.69
N ALA A 163 -12.71 6.74 -2.40
CA ALA A 163 -12.19 6.39 -3.72
C ALA A 163 -11.31 5.13 -3.69
N LYS A 164 -10.42 5.03 -2.70
CA LYS A 164 -9.57 3.85 -2.50
C LYS A 164 -10.43 2.61 -2.24
N ALA A 165 -11.32 2.67 -1.25
CA ALA A 165 -12.20 1.55 -0.92
C ALA A 165 -13.04 1.08 -2.12
N LYS A 166 -13.52 2.02 -2.95
CA LYS A 166 -14.30 1.67 -4.15
C LYS A 166 -13.43 1.07 -5.26
N VAL A 167 -12.21 1.54 -5.43
CA VAL A 167 -11.26 0.95 -6.40
C VAL A 167 -10.89 -0.47 -5.97
N ASP A 168 -10.64 -0.69 -4.68
CA ASP A 168 -10.31 -2.01 -4.13
C ASP A 168 -11.49 -3.01 -4.34
N GLU A 169 -12.73 -2.56 -4.15
CA GLU A 169 -13.94 -3.34 -4.48
C GLU A 169 -13.98 -3.72 -5.97
N LEU A 170 -13.73 -2.78 -6.87
CA LEU A 170 -13.76 -3.01 -8.33
C LEU A 170 -12.60 -3.89 -8.82
N GLN A 171 -11.46 -3.87 -8.13
CA GLN A 171 -10.37 -4.82 -8.38
C GLN A 171 -10.81 -6.26 -8.06
N GLY A 172 -11.59 -6.45 -6.99
CA GLY A 172 -12.22 -7.73 -6.65
C GLY A 172 -13.10 -8.26 -7.79
N VAL A 173 -13.98 -7.40 -8.33
CA VAL A 173 -14.86 -7.74 -9.47
C VAL A 173 -14.05 -8.17 -10.70
N ILE A 174 -12.92 -7.52 -10.98
CA ILE A 174 -12.03 -7.92 -12.09
C ILE A 174 -11.41 -9.29 -11.81
N ALA A 175 -10.98 -9.57 -10.59
CA ALA A 175 -10.41 -10.85 -10.21
C ALA A 175 -11.44 -11.98 -10.32
N GLU A 176 -12.67 -11.77 -9.88
CA GLU A 176 -13.78 -12.71 -10.03
C GLU A 176 -14.11 -12.96 -11.51
N SER A 177 -14.23 -11.89 -12.31
CA SER A 177 -14.46 -12.01 -13.74
C SER A 177 -13.36 -12.80 -14.47
N ARG A 178 -12.10 -12.69 -14.03
CA ARG A 178 -11.00 -13.50 -14.57
C ARG A 178 -11.13 -14.97 -14.16
N ARG A 179 -11.53 -15.26 -12.93
CA ARG A 179 -11.72 -16.64 -12.45
C ARG A 179 -12.87 -17.36 -13.17
N THR A 180 -13.96 -16.66 -13.46
CA THR A 180 -15.12 -17.24 -14.15
C THR A 180 -14.90 -17.43 -15.65
N ALA A 181 -14.00 -16.65 -16.25
CA ALA A 181 -13.71 -16.72 -17.68
C ALA A 181 -12.70 -17.83 -18.07
N HIS A 182 -12.07 -18.46 -17.08
CA HIS A 182 -11.19 -19.63 -17.23
C HIS A 182 -11.93 -20.90 -16.81
#